data_AF-A0A5E4NRM3-F1
#
_entry.id   AF-A0A5E4NRM3-F1
#
_cell.length_a   1.000
_cell.length_b   1.000
_cell.length_c   1.000
_cell.angle_alpha   90.00
_cell.angle_beta   90.00
_cell.angle_gamma   90.00
#
_symmetry.space_group_name_H-M   'P 1'
#
loop_
_entity.id
_entity.type
_entity.pdbx_description
1 polymer ?
#
loop_
_entity_poly.entity_id
_entity_poly.type
_entity_poly.pdbx_seq_one_letter_code
_entity_poly.pdbx_strand_id
1 'polypeptide(L)'
;MVSGRSTGRAIAGAAVLAFGLLAAGAAKAGDCNADIGNLSQKRQVFIDKLNVLAKSSKGKLDPVASCPVLRSLVTSEGALIKYLDANKNWCNVPDETVANLKAADAKSQTFAAQACKIAAMAAEQKKQATANPTLGADAQKLPQGPL
;
A
#
# COMPACT_ATOMS: atom_id res chain seq x y z
N MET A 1 61.28 -24.26 -43.80
CA MET A 1 61.38 -23.08 -44.68
C MET A 1 60.10 -22.98 -45.50
N VAL A 2 59.23 -22.01 -45.21
CA VAL A 2 58.62 -21.13 -46.24
C VAL A 2 57.97 -19.96 -45.50
N SER A 3 58.55 -18.81 -45.76
CA SER A 3 58.11 -17.49 -45.31
C SER A 3 57.18 -16.95 -46.39
N GLY A 4 56.03 -16.42 -46.01
CA GLY A 4 55.07 -15.78 -46.92
C GLY A 4 54.54 -14.50 -46.31
N ARG A 5 55.23 -13.39 -46.58
CA ARG A 5 54.84 -12.03 -46.20
C ARG A 5 54.10 -11.41 -47.40
N SER A 6 52.85 -10.99 -47.20
CA SER A 6 52.14 -10.16 -48.18
C SER A 6 51.47 -8.99 -47.47
N THR A 7 52.11 -7.83 -47.59
CA THR A 7 51.61 -6.48 -47.35
C THR A 7 50.48 -6.13 -48.33
N GLY A 8 49.36 -5.61 -47.83
CA GLY A 8 48.26 -5.11 -48.65
C GLY A 8 47.42 -4.07 -47.90
N ARG A 9 47.67 -2.81 -48.25
CA ARG A 9 47.00 -1.53 -47.95
C ARG A 9 45.64 -1.52 -47.21
N ALA A 10 45.56 -0.54 -46.31
CA ALA A 10 44.41 -0.06 -45.57
C ALA A 10 43.16 0.23 -46.42
N ILE A 11 42.02 -0.20 -45.90
CA ILE A 11 40.75 0.52 -46.03
C ILE A 11 40.29 0.83 -44.61
N ALA A 12 40.53 2.08 -44.19
CA ALA A 12 39.83 2.68 -43.08
C ALA A 12 38.36 2.85 -43.48
N GLY A 13 37.52 1.88 -43.09
CA GLY A 13 36.07 1.98 -43.18
C GLY A 13 35.52 2.49 -41.85
N ALA A 14 35.30 3.79 -41.76
CA ALA A 14 34.60 4.42 -40.65
C ALA A 14 33.12 4.04 -40.66
N ALA A 15 32.59 3.54 -39.53
CA ALA A 15 31.26 3.87 -39.02
C ALA A 15 31.11 3.28 -37.60
N VAL A 16 31.35 4.14 -36.63
CA VAL A 16 31.16 3.93 -35.20
C VAL A 16 29.66 3.79 -34.89
N LEU A 17 29.31 2.71 -34.21
CA LEU A 17 28.23 2.54 -33.21
C LEU A 17 26.93 3.37 -33.41
N ALA A 18 25.97 2.82 -34.14
CA ALA A 18 24.57 3.26 -34.09
C ALA A 18 23.71 2.43 -33.09
N PHE A 19 24.30 1.89 -32.01
CA PHE A 19 23.60 1.10 -30.98
C PHE A 19 23.13 1.96 -29.77
N GLY A 20 22.93 3.26 -29.95
CA GLY A 20 22.75 4.21 -28.83
C GLY A 20 21.31 4.57 -28.41
N LEU A 21 20.25 4.11 -29.10
CA LEU A 21 18.90 4.69 -28.92
C LEU A 21 17.85 3.80 -28.24
N LEU A 22 18.16 2.54 -27.91
CA LEU A 22 17.21 1.63 -27.22
C LEU A 22 17.44 1.52 -25.70
N ALA A 23 18.56 2.03 -25.18
CA ALA A 23 18.88 1.94 -23.75
C ALA A 23 18.10 2.94 -22.87
N ALA A 24 17.65 4.06 -23.44
CA ALA A 24 16.93 5.09 -22.69
C ALA A 24 15.55 4.61 -22.21
N GLY A 25 14.83 3.81 -22.99
CA GLY A 25 13.53 3.26 -22.58
C GLY A 25 13.63 2.20 -21.46
N ALA A 26 14.67 1.36 -21.52
CA ALA A 26 14.87 0.29 -20.55
C ALA A 26 15.25 0.81 -19.15
N ALA A 27 16.10 1.85 -19.08
CA ALA A 27 16.47 2.47 -17.81
C ALA A 27 15.25 3.09 -17.11
N LYS A 28 14.36 3.74 -17.87
CA LYS A 28 13.17 4.42 -17.33
C LYS A 28 12.06 3.47 -16.91
N ALA A 29 11.88 2.36 -17.63
CA ALA A 29 11.01 1.28 -17.19
C ALA A 29 11.54 0.62 -15.89
N GLY A 30 12.85 0.52 -15.74
CA GLY A 30 13.50 0.02 -14.51
C GLY A 30 13.17 0.87 -13.28
N ASP A 31 13.30 2.20 -13.40
CA ASP A 31 13.00 3.14 -12.32
C ASP A 31 11.51 3.07 -11.90
N CYS A 32 10.59 3.09 -12.87
CA CYS A 32 9.15 2.96 -12.62
C CYS A 32 8.80 1.63 -11.91
N ASN A 33 9.36 0.51 -12.38
CA ASN A 33 9.08 -0.81 -11.79
C ASN A 33 9.55 -0.89 -10.34
N ALA A 34 10.71 -0.31 -10.03
CA ALA A 34 11.24 -0.26 -8.67
C ALA A 34 10.36 0.59 -7.75
N ASP A 35 9.98 1.79 -8.17
CA ASP A 35 9.15 2.71 -7.38
C ASP A 35 7.73 2.16 -7.15
N ILE A 36 7.08 1.68 -8.23
CA ILE A 36 5.75 1.06 -8.14
C ILE A 36 5.81 -0.19 -7.27
N GLY A 37 6.86 -0.99 -7.40
CA GLY A 37 7.10 -2.15 -6.56
C GLY A 37 7.22 -1.78 -5.08
N ASN A 38 8.01 -0.75 -4.76
CA ASN A 38 8.20 -0.27 -3.40
C ASN A 38 6.90 0.27 -2.77
N LEU A 39 6.16 1.09 -3.52
CA LEU A 39 4.88 1.65 -3.07
C LEU A 39 3.82 0.55 -2.90
N SER A 40 3.79 -0.41 -3.81
CA SER A 40 2.90 -1.57 -3.72
C SER A 40 3.24 -2.46 -2.52
N GLN A 41 4.52 -2.67 -2.23
CA GLN A 41 4.96 -3.41 -1.05
C GLN A 41 4.55 -2.70 0.25
N LYS A 42 4.70 -1.37 0.33
CA LYS A 42 4.22 -0.57 1.48
C LYS A 42 2.72 -0.74 1.70
N ARG A 43 1.91 -0.69 0.63
CA ARG A 43 0.48 -1.01 0.70
C ARG A 43 0.24 -2.43 1.23
N GLN A 44 0.97 -3.42 0.69
CA GLN A 44 0.80 -4.82 1.04
C GLN A 44 1.06 -5.11 2.52
N VAL A 45 2.04 -4.45 3.15
CA VAL A 45 2.32 -4.57 4.59
C VAL A 45 1.07 -4.31 5.44
N PHE A 46 0.22 -3.34 5.05
CA PHE A 46 -0.99 -3.03 5.81
C PHE A 46 -2.13 -4.00 5.49
N ILE A 47 -2.23 -4.47 4.25
CA ILE A 47 -3.17 -5.54 3.87
C ILE A 47 -2.87 -6.81 4.66
N ASP A 48 -1.59 -7.19 4.78
CA ASP A 48 -1.19 -8.38 5.53
C ASP A 48 -1.50 -8.26 7.02
N LYS A 49 -1.29 -7.07 7.61
CA LYS A 49 -1.71 -6.78 8.99
C LYS A 49 -3.23 -6.95 9.16
N LEU A 50 -4.04 -6.46 8.22
CA LEU A 50 -5.50 -6.65 8.25
C LEU A 50 -5.87 -8.13 8.11
N ASN A 51 -5.20 -8.87 7.23
CA ASN A 51 -5.43 -10.31 7.08
C ASN A 51 -5.10 -11.08 8.36
N VAL A 52 -4.03 -10.72 9.06
CA VAL A 52 -3.70 -11.30 10.37
C VAL A 52 -4.79 -10.99 11.39
N LEU A 53 -5.24 -9.73 11.48
CA LEU A 53 -6.33 -9.34 12.37
C LEU A 53 -7.62 -10.10 12.07
N ALA A 54 -7.98 -10.25 10.79
CA ALA A 54 -9.16 -10.99 10.37
C ALA A 54 -9.05 -12.47 10.74
N LYS A 55 -7.90 -13.12 10.51
CA LYS A 55 -7.66 -14.53 10.87
C LYS A 55 -7.81 -14.76 12.37
N SER A 56 -7.26 -13.86 13.20
CA SER A 56 -7.37 -13.94 14.66
C SER A 56 -8.82 -13.81 15.17
N SER A 57 -9.71 -13.28 14.33
CA SER A 57 -11.10 -12.96 14.68
C SER A 57 -12.12 -13.68 13.79
N LYS A 58 -11.79 -14.90 13.32
CA LYS A 58 -12.67 -15.75 12.48
C LYS A 58 -13.22 -15.04 11.24
N GLY A 59 -12.38 -14.25 10.59
CA GLY A 59 -12.72 -13.47 9.39
C GLY A 59 -13.37 -12.11 9.67
N LYS A 60 -13.61 -11.75 10.93
CA LYS A 60 -14.15 -10.43 11.30
C LYS A 60 -13.02 -9.47 11.64
N LEU A 61 -13.07 -8.25 11.12
CA LEU A 61 -12.15 -7.20 11.57
C LEU A 61 -12.70 -6.54 12.84
N ASP A 62 -11.94 -6.57 13.92
CA ASP A 62 -12.23 -5.77 15.10
C ASP A 62 -12.05 -4.28 14.77
N PRO A 63 -13.08 -3.42 14.90
CA PRO A 63 -12.99 -2.02 14.50
C PRO A 63 -11.92 -1.22 15.26
N VAL A 64 -11.69 -1.56 16.53
CA VAL A 64 -10.74 -0.85 17.41
C VAL A 64 -9.30 -1.14 16.97
N ALA A 65 -8.96 -2.41 16.79
CA ALA A 65 -7.65 -2.86 16.35
C ALA A 65 -7.38 -2.51 14.87
N SER A 66 -8.42 -2.51 14.03
CA SER A 66 -8.28 -2.34 12.58
C SER A 66 -8.23 -0.87 12.15
N CYS A 67 -8.88 0.06 12.88
CA CYS A 67 -8.87 1.49 12.56
C CYS A 67 -7.47 2.06 12.24
N PRO A 68 -6.44 1.91 13.10
CA PRO A 68 -5.11 2.47 12.82
C PRO A 68 -4.46 1.85 11.57
N VAL A 69 -4.64 0.54 11.36
CA VAL A 69 -4.08 -0.17 10.20
C VAL A 69 -4.77 0.26 8.89
N LEU A 70 -6.10 0.38 8.91
CA LEU A 70 -6.88 0.88 7.77
C LEU A 70 -6.50 2.32 7.39
N ARG A 71 -6.24 3.19 8.36
CA ARG A 71 -5.75 4.55 8.06
C ARG A 71 -4.37 4.56 7.40
N SER A 72 -3.46 3.71 7.86
CA SER A 72 -2.15 3.56 7.23
C SER A 72 -2.24 2.95 5.82
N LEU A 73 -3.18 2.03 5.60
CA LEU A 73 -3.48 1.49 4.27
C LEU A 73 -3.91 2.61 3.31
N VAL A 74 -4.93 3.40 3.67
CA VAL A 74 -5.41 4.56 2.88
C VAL A 74 -4.29 5.53 2.55
N THR A 75 -3.43 5.84 3.53
CA THR A 75 -2.29 6.74 3.30
C THR A 75 -1.29 6.16 2.28
N SER A 76 -1.06 4.84 2.34
CA SER A 76 -0.14 4.15 1.43
C SER A 76 -0.73 4.02 0.02
N GLU A 77 -2.03 3.76 -0.08
CA GLU A 77 -2.78 3.73 -1.34
C GLU A 77 -2.77 5.10 -2.01
N GLY A 78 -3.04 6.17 -1.26
CA GLY A 78 -2.93 7.55 -1.75
C GLY A 78 -1.53 7.90 -2.25
N ALA A 79 -0.46 7.42 -1.61
CA ALA A 79 0.91 7.63 -2.08
C ALA A 79 1.18 6.91 -3.41
N LEU A 80 0.72 5.67 -3.56
CA LEU A 80 0.82 4.92 -4.82
C LEU A 80 0.03 5.61 -5.94
N ILE A 81 -1.22 6.00 -5.67
CA ILE A 81 -2.08 6.69 -6.63
C ILE A 81 -1.43 7.99 -7.08
N LYS A 82 -0.92 8.80 -6.15
CA LYS A 82 -0.25 10.07 -6.46
C LYS A 82 0.97 9.86 -7.36
N TYR A 83 1.78 8.84 -7.08
CA TYR A 83 2.92 8.51 -7.94
C TYR A 83 2.45 8.14 -9.34
N LEU A 84 1.45 7.26 -9.45
CA LEU A 84 0.94 6.81 -10.74
C LEU A 84 0.29 7.95 -11.52
N ASP A 85 -0.49 8.84 -10.89
CA ASP A 85 -1.07 10.00 -11.56
C ASP A 85 0.00 10.91 -12.18
N ALA A 86 1.10 11.14 -11.44
CA ALA A 86 2.20 11.98 -11.89
C ALA A 86 3.07 11.31 -12.98
N ASN A 87 3.17 9.98 -12.96
CA ASN A 87 4.14 9.26 -13.78
C ASN A 87 3.53 8.30 -14.81
N LYS A 88 2.20 8.15 -14.88
CA LYS A 88 1.54 7.13 -15.73
C LYS A 88 1.93 7.20 -17.20
N ASN A 89 2.05 8.41 -17.76
CA ASN A 89 2.46 8.59 -19.17
C ASN A 89 3.92 8.16 -19.37
N TRP A 90 4.78 8.45 -18.39
CA TRP A 90 6.20 8.09 -18.41
C TRP A 90 6.43 6.59 -18.21
N CYS A 91 5.65 5.99 -17.31
CA CYS A 91 5.72 4.58 -16.96
C CYS A 91 4.83 3.68 -17.85
N ASN A 92 4.16 4.25 -18.87
CA ASN A 92 3.18 3.54 -19.71
C ASN A 92 2.10 2.78 -18.91
N VAL A 93 1.65 3.36 -17.80
CA VAL A 93 0.59 2.77 -16.96
C VAL A 93 -0.78 3.17 -17.54
N PRO A 94 -1.67 2.22 -17.84
CA PRO A 94 -3.01 2.53 -18.35
C PRO A 94 -3.84 3.35 -17.35
N ASP A 95 -4.62 4.31 -17.84
CA ASP A 95 -5.51 5.14 -17.01
C ASP A 95 -6.50 4.30 -16.19
N GLU A 96 -6.99 3.20 -16.78
CA GLU A 96 -7.88 2.26 -16.10
C GLU A 96 -7.23 1.67 -14.83
N THR A 97 -5.92 1.42 -14.84
CA THR A 97 -5.20 0.92 -13.66
C THR A 97 -5.25 1.94 -12.53
N VAL A 98 -5.03 3.22 -12.84
CA VAL A 98 -5.08 4.30 -11.85
C VAL A 98 -6.51 4.53 -11.35
N ALA A 99 -7.50 4.46 -12.25
CA ALA A 99 -8.91 4.57 -11.89
C ALA A 99 -9.36 3.43 -10.95
N ASN A 100 -8.96 2.18 -11.23
CA ASN A 100 -9.25 1.03 -10.38
C ASN A 100 -8.61 1.17 -9.00
N LEU A 101 -7.38 1.69 -8.91
CA LEU A 101 -6.73 1.97 -7.63
C LEU A 101 -7.45 3.06 -6.84
N LYS A 102 -7.90 4.14 -7.49
CA LYS A 102 -8.72 5.19 -6.85
C LYS A 102 -10.04 4.64 -6.32
N ALA A 103 -10.70 3.77 -7.08
CA ALA A 103 -11.93 3.12 -6.66
C ALA A 103 -11.71 2.18 -5.46
N ALA A 104 -10.57 1.46 -5.43
CA ALA A 104 -10.19 0.63 -4.30
C ALA A 104 -9.89 1.47 -3.04
N ASP A 105 -9.09 2.54 -3.18
CA ASP A 105 -8.78 3.47 -2.09
C ASP A 105 -10.03 4.13 -1.52
N ALA A 106 -11.00 4.53 -2.35
CA ALA A 106 -12.28 5.05 -1.88
C ALA A 106 -13.05 4.05 -0.99
N LYS A 107 -12.96 2.75 -1.29
CA LYS A 107 -13.53 1.69 -0.44
C LYS A 107 -12.75 1.58 0.87
N SER A 108 -11.41 1.57 0.81
CA SER A 108 -10.54 1.56 1.99
C SER A 108 -10.83 2.75 2.91
N GLN A 109 -11.02 3.94 2.36
CA GLN A 109 -11.41 5.15 3.10
C GLN A 109 -12.73 4.97 3.83
N THR A 110 -13.74 4.41 3.15
CA THR A 110 -15.05 4.14 3.74
C THR A 110 -14.95 3.17 4.92
N PHE A 111 -14.20 2.06 4.74
CA PHE A 111 -13.98 1.11 5.82
C PHE A 111 -13.17 1.70 6.98
N ALA A 112 -12.12 2.48 6.68
CA ALA A 112 -11.34 3.19 7.69
C ALA A 112 -12.23 4.14 8.51
N ALA A 113 -13.08 4.93 7.85
CA ALA A 113 -13.99 5.86 8.49
C ALA A 113 -14.97 5.14 9.43
N GLN A 114 -15.59 4.06 8.98
CA GLN A 114 -16.51 3.25 9.79
C GLN A 114 -15.81 2.63 10.99
N ALA A 115 -14.68 1.96 10.77
CA ALA A 115 -13.92 1.31 11.84
C ALA A 115 -13.47 2.33 12.89
N CYS A 116 -12.96 3.48 12.45
CA CYS A 116 -12.49 4.52 13.34
C CYS A 116 -13.62 5.25 14.09
N LYS A 117 -14.80 5.39 13.49
CA LYS A 117 -15.98 5.90 14.20
C LYS A 117 -16.35 4.99 15.38
N ILE A 118 -16.35 3.68 15.17
CA ILE A 118 -16.62 2.70 16.23
C ILE A 118 -15.51 2.72 17.28
N ALA A 119 -14.24 2.79 16.86
CA ALA A 119 -13.10 2.88 17.78
C ALA A 119 -13.18 4.11 18.69
N ALA A 120 -13.59 5.27 18.15
CA ALA A 120 -13.79 6.48 18.92
C ALA A 120 -14.92 6.33 19.96
N MET A 121 -16.06 5.74 19.58
CA MET A 121 -17.16 5.46 20.50
C MET A 121 -16.73 4.51 21.64
N ALA A 122 -15.98 3.46 21.32
CA ALA A 122 -15.47 2.51 22.31
C ALA A 122 -14.46 3.16 23.28
N ALA A 123 -13.62 4.08 22.79
CA ALA A 123 -12.70 4.83 23.64
C ALA A 123 -13.45 5.74 24.62
N GLU A 124 -14.51 6.40 24.17
CA GLU A 124 -15.34 7.27 25.01
C GLU A 124 -16.09 6.47 26.10
N GLN A 125 -16.67 5.32 25.74
CA GLN A 125 -17.31 4.43 26.71
C GLN A 125 -16.33 3.93 27.78
N LYS A 126 -15.09 3.59 27.39
CA LYS A 126 -14.05 3.19 28.35
C LYS A 126 -13.71 4.31 29.31
N LYS A 127 -13.60 5.56 28.84
CA LYS A 127 -13.36 6.73 29.70
C LYS A 127 -14.48 6.93 30.72
N GLN A 128 -15.74 6.81 30.29
CA GLN A 128 -16.90 6.93 31.17
C GLN A 128 -16.94 5.81 32.22
N ALA A 129 -16.62 4.58 31.83
CA ALA A 129 -16.53 3.44 32.75
C ALA A 129 -15.39 3.60 33.78
N THR A 130 -14.26 4.19 33.40
CA THR A 130 -13.16 4.50 34.33
C THR A 130 -13.42 5.73 35.19
N ALA A 131 -14.25 6.67 34.73
CA ALA A 131 -14.60 7.88 35.48
C ALA A 131 -15.69 7.64 36.54
N ASN A 132 -16.53 6.61 36.38
CA ASN A 132 -17.54 6.20 37.35
C ASN A 132 -17.47 4.67 37.63
N PRO A 133 -16.45 4.19 38.36
CA PRO A 133 -16.31 2.77 38.70
C PRO A 133 -17.41 2.24 39.63
N THR A 134 -18.21 3.11 40.25
CA THR A 134 -19.30 2.74 41.17
C THR A 134 -20.56 2.23 40.47
N LEU A 135 -20.81 2.59 39.21
CA LEU A 135 -22.01 2.12 38.48
C LEU A 135 -21.89 0.67 37.98
N GLY A 136 -20.73 0.02 38.12
CA GLY A 136 -20.51 -1.39 37.77
C GLY A 136 -20.67 -2.37 38.94
N ALA A 137 -20.62 -1.90 40.18
CA ALA A 137 -20.73 -2.73 41.38
C ALA A 137 -22.17 -2.78 41.95
N ASP A 138 -22.98 -1.75 41.70
CA ASP A 138 -24.31 -1.61 42.30
C ASP A 138 -25.47 -2.03 41.38
N ALA A 139 -25.21 -2.34 40.10
CA ALA A 139 -26.24 -2.85 39.19
C ALA A 139 -26.72 -4.28 39.52
N GLN A 140 -26.02 -4.98 40.44
CA GLN A 140 -26.30 -6.36 40.81
C GLN A 140 -26.90 -6.54 42.21
N LYS A 141 -27.49 -5.50 42.81
CA LYS A 141 -28.29 -5.66 44.02
C LYS A 141 -29.71 -5.15 43.81
N LEU A 142 -30.50 -5.95 43.10
CA LEU A 142 -31.96 -5.85 43.13
C LEU A 142 -32.41 -6.06 44.59
N PRO A 143 -33.34 -5.22 45.12
CA PRO A 143 -33.85 -5.41 46.47
C PRO A 143 -34.59 -6.75 46.56
N GLN A 144 -34.13 -7.63 47.45
CA GLN A 144 -34.90 -8.81 47.82
C GLN A 144 -36.12 -8.34 48.61
N GLY A 145 -37.30 -8.54 48.04
CA GLY A 145 -38.59 -8.24 48.66
C GLY A 145 -38.82 -9.08 49.93
N PRO A 146 -39.72 -8.63 50.81
CA PRO A 146 -39.87 -9.19 52.16
C PRO A 146 -40.44 -10.62 52.15
N LEU A 147 -39.86 -11.46 53.02
CA LEU A 147 -40.39 -12.76 53.45
C LEU A 147 -41.63 -12.58 54.33
#